data_AF-A0A0F8C9K2-F1
#
_entry.id   AF-A0A0F8C9K2-F1
#
_cell.length_a   1.000
_cell.length_b   1.000
_cell.length_c   1.000
_cell.angle_alpha   90.00
_cell.angle_beta   90.00
_cell.angle_gamma   90.00
#
_symmetry.space_group_name_H-M   'P 1'
#
loop_
_entity.id
_entity.type
_entity.pdbx_description
1 polymer ?
#
loop_
_entity_poly.entity_id
_entity_poly.type
_entity_poly.pdbx_seq_one_letter_code
_entity_poly.pdbx_strand_id
1 'polypeptide(L)'
;MAVTRFTKMAYAKADDMVFGKAVKPVKAGLGLEIGAGYTTPEVNYAPRPEAGASKEKLVKEYERITTDIMARMVQIGAPAVVLETEHVQQMSNNPEWGAAVAHAQKTIMEDYHDEYGIKCALRHTIGDIREDRDFLKLRGDKYPVFLEAFEQCAKSGADLLAVESMGGKEVFDYAILRNDMAGILYGIGVLGSMDMEMIWQDIAAIAKKTGTVAAGDTDCAQANTAMFIAGGLLDKNLAHTIAIIARSISAARSLVAYECGAVGPGKDCGYENTIVKSVSGVPIAQEGKTSTCAHSDLMGNLTMQCCDLWSNESVEYHGEFGGTTVQCWSETLAYDCSLMNVALQSGNEKVLRDLFVASDKYRDPQGYVLAYDNAYKVGQAIAKDGNDIYLRSKNAALESIKLVEEGAKGKLTLSRFEAKALADAKAAFEALTDDKDKFMSDCLDKYKTEVKVFLPENYGL
;
A
#
# COMPACT_ATOMS: atom_id res chain seq x y z
N MET A 1 -15.26 15.85 4.06
CA MET A 1 -16.37 15.17 3.37
C MET A 1 -16.99 14.16 4.33
N ALA A 2 -18.26 13.76 4.20
CA ALA A 2 -18.82 12.75 5.11
C ALA A 2 -18.18 11.38 4.85
N VAL A 3 -17.69 10.73 5.89
CA VAL A 3 -17.09 9.38 5.81
C VAL A 3 -18.16 8.36 5.46
N THR A 4 -17.90 7.55 4.44
CA THR A 4 -18.83 6.50 4.00
C THR A 4 -18.21 5.13 4.24
N ARG A 5 -18.63 4.46 5.31
CA ARG A 5 -18.11 3.13 5.68
C ARG A 5 -18.58 2.04 4.73
N PHE A 6 -17.71 1.10 4.41
CA PHE A 6 -18.09 -0.06 3.59
C PHE A 6 -18.73 -1.15 4.45
N THR A 7 -20.00 -1.43 4.21
CA THR A 7 -20.77 -2.48 4.89
C THR A 7 -21.15 -3.65 3.97
N LYS A 8 -20.56 -3.69 2.77
CA LYS A 8 -20.77 -4.72 1.75
C LYS A 8 -19.55 -4.86 0.85
N MET A 9 -19.42 -6.03 0.23
CA MET A 9 -18.41 -6.30 -0.79
C MET A 9 -18.71 -5.56 -2.10
N ALA A 10 -17.68 -5.17 -2.85
CA ALA A 10 -17.83 -4.62 -4.19
C ALA A 10 -18.05 -5.70 -5.26
N TYR A 11 -17.50 -6.90 -5.03
CA TYR A 11 -17.63 -8.05 -5.92
C TYR A 11 -18.61 -9.08 -5.34
N ALA A 12 -19.39 -9.74 -6.20
CA ALA A 12 -20.37 -10.73 -5.78
C ALA A 12 -19.72 -12.03 -5.27
N LYS A 13 -18.55 -12.38 -5.82
CA LYS A 13 -17.71 -13.51 -5.41
C LYS A 13 -16.24 -13.23 -5.71
N ALA A 14 -15.34 -13.91 -5.01
CA ALA A 14 -13.90 -13.78 -5.22
C ALA A 14 -13.47 -14.03 -6.69
N ASP A 15 -14.11 -14.99 -7.36
CA ASP A 15 -13.81 -15.36 -8.75
C ASP A 15 -14.06 -14.23 -9.77
N ASP A 16 -14.79 -13.18 -9.40
CA ASP A 16 -14.99 -12.00 -10.26
C ASP A 16 -13.78 -11.03 -10.22
N MET A 17 -12.86 -11.22 -9.27
CA MET A 17 -11.65 -10.41 -9.13
C MET A 17 -10.54 -10.94 -10.03
N VAL A 18 -9.97 -10.09 -10.86
CA VAL A 18 -8.83 -10.37 -11.75
C VAL A 18 -7.97 -9.12 -11.87
N PHE A 19 -6.72 -9.28 -12.28
CA PHE A 19 -5.83 -8.16 -12.59
C PHE A 19 -6.36 -7.29 -13.74
N GLY A 20 -5.98 -6.01 -13.72
CA GLY A 20 -6.30 -5.00 -14.74
C GLY A 20 -7.78 -4.56 -14.78
N LYS A 21 -8.66 -5.16 -13.99
CA LYS A 21 -10.10 -4.82 -13.92
C LYS A 21 -10.49 -4.44 -12.49
N ALA A 22 -11.14 -3.29 -12.35
CA ALA A 22 -11.74 -2.82 -11.11
C ALA A 22 -13.22 -2.45 -11.33
N VAL A 23 -14.04 -2.52 -10.27
CA VAL A 23 -15.46 -2.09 -10.33
C VAL A 23 -15.57 -0.59 -10.56
N LYS A 24 -14.59 0.18 -10.06
CA LYS A 24 -14.53 1.63 -10.18
C LYS A 24 -13.21 2.07 -10.82
N PRO A 25 -13.05 1.95 -12.15
CA PRO A 25 -11.85 2.40 -12.84
C PRO A 25 -11.60 3.90 -12.63
N VAL A 26 -10.34 4.32 -12.71
CA VAL A 26 -9.91 5.69 -12.49
C VAL A 26 -9.26 6.25 -13.76
N LYS A 27 -9.63 7.47 -14.16
CA LYS A 27 -8.90 8.20 -15.21
C LYS A 27 -7.86 9.10 -14.56
N ALA A 28 -6.64 9.09 -15.07
CA ALA A 28 -5.55 9.90 -14.53
C ALA A 28 -4.56 10.27 -15.64
N GLY A 29 -3.81 11.36 -15.43
CA GLY A 29 -2.70 11.75 -16.30
C GLY A 29 -3.07 11.94 -17.77
N LEU A 30 -2.11 11.56 -18.62
CA LEU A 30 -2.13 11.75 -20.05
C LEU A 30 -2.70 10.47 -20.71
N GLY A 31 -4.02 10.45 -20.90
CA GLY A 31 -4.72 9.40 -21.62
C GLY A 31 -4.82 8.04 -20.92
N LEU A 32 -4.49 7.96 -19.62
CA LEU A 32 -4.49 6.71 -18.85
C LEU A 32 -5.82 6.46 -18.13
N GLU A 33 -6.29 5.22 -18.21
CA GLU A 33 -7.37 4.67 -17.37
C GLU A 33 -6.83 3.45 -16.59
N ILE A 34 -7.09 3.37 -15.28
CA ILE A 34 -6.52 2.36 -14.37
C ILE A 34 -7.65 1.47 -13.86
N GLY A 35 -7.43 0.15 -13.93
CA GLY A 35 -8.48 -0.85 -13.66
C GLY A 35 -9.52 -0.97 -14.79
N ALA A 36 -9.19 -0.47 -15.98
CA ALA A 36 -10.10 -0.35 -17.14
C ALA A 36 -9.95 -1.49 -18.17
N GLY A 37 -9.48 -2.66 -17.75
CA GLY A 37 -9.28 -3.82 -18.62
C GLY A 37 -7.84 -4.05 -19.09
N TYR A 38 -6.86 -3.43 -18.45
CA TYR A 38 -5.44 -3.66 -18.65
C TYR A 38 -4.65 -3.27 -17.40
N THR A 39 -3.52 -3.95 -17.17
CA THR A 39 -2.51 -3.62 -16.17
C THR A 39 -1.46 -2.67 -16.75
N THR A 40 -0.88 -1.81 -15.91
CA THR A 40 0.15 -0.83 -16.29
C THR A 40 1.35 -0.91 -15.34
N PRO A 41 2.60 -0.85 -15.84
CA PRO A 41 3.77 -0.80 -14.96
C PRO A 41 3.79 0.52 -14.19
N GLU A 42 4.07 0.47 -12.88
CA GLU A 42 4.34 1.62 -12.03
C GLU A 42 5.81 1.57 -11.59
N VAL A 43 6.61 2.55 -11.98
CA VAL A 43 8.06 2.52 -11.76
C VAL A 43 8.40 3.45 -10.62
N ASN A 44 9.02 2.89 -9.58
CA ASN A 44 9.55 3.62 -8.45
C ASN A 44 11.08 3.70 -8.48
N TYR A 45 11.60 4.75 -7.84
CA TYR A 45 13.01 5.10 -7.87
C TYR A 45 13.41 5.98 -6.69
N ALA A 46 14.65 5.83 -6.24
CA ALA A 46 15.27 6.70 -5.25
C ALA A 46 16.44 7.48 -5.89
N PRO A 47 16.52 8.80 -5.68
CA PRO A 47 17.64 9.59 -6.17
C PRO A 47 18.91 9.23 -5.40
N ARG A 48 20.08 9.38 -6.03
CA ARG A 48 21.36 9.18 -5.32
C ARG A 48 21.51 10.17 -4.16
N PRO A 49 22.17 9.80 -3.05
CA PRO A 49 22.29 10.66 -1.87
C PRO A 49 22.80 12.07 -2.16
N GLU A 50 23.75 12.24 -3.08
CA GLU A 50 24.33 13.53 -3.47
C GLU A 50 23.34 14.47 -4.19
N ALA A 51 22.27 13.93 -4.78
CA ALA A 51 21.24 14.72 -5.43
C ALA A 51 20.38 15.48 -4.42
N GLY A 52 20.22 14.97 -3.20
CA GLY A 52 19.48 15.62 -2.10
C GLY A 52 20.17 16.87 -1.52
N ALA A 53 21.37 17.24 -1.99
CA ALA A 53 22.12 18.37 -1.47
C ALA A 53 21.54 19.75 -1.84
N SER A 54 20.78 19.86 -2.92
CA SER A 54 20.05 21.08 -3.28
C SER A 54 18.82 20.76 -4.15
N LYS A 55 17.87 21.69 -4.20
CA LYS A 55 16.67 21.57 -5.03
C LYS A 55 17.01 21.33 -6.50
N GLU A 56 17.99 22.06 -7.03
CA GLU A 56 18.37 22.01 -8.46
C GLU A 56 18.97 20.65 -8.83
N LYS A 57 19.81 20.09 -7.94
CA LYS A 57 20.36 18.75 -8.14
C LYS A 57 19.28 17.68 -8.10
N LEU A 58 18.34 17.81 -7.17
CA LEU A 58 17.25 16.88 -7.01
C LEU A 58 16.32 16.90 -8.23
N VAL A 59 15.92 18.08 -8.70
CA VAL A 59 15.17 18.25 -9.96
C VAL A 59 15.93 17.63 -11.12
N LYS A 60 17.24 17.91 -11.27
CA LYS A 60 18.02 17.38 -12.38
C LYS A 60 18.13 15.86 -12.38
N GLU A 61 18.17 15.25 -11.20
CA GLU A 61 18.20 13.80 -11.08
C GLU A 61 16.87 13.18 -11.51
N TYR A 62 15.74 13.72 -11.06
CA TYR A 62 14.42 13.25 -11.46
C TYR A 62 14.11 13.51 -12.95
N GLU A 63 14.65 14.56 -13.56
CA GLU A 63 14.60 14.75 -15.02
C GLU A 63 15.27 13.58 -15.76
N ARG A 64 16.45 13.13 -15.29
CA ARG A 64 17.17 12.01 -15.90
C ARG A 64 16.41 10.71 -15.75
N ILE A 65 15.95 10.42 -14.53
CA ILE A 65 15.12 9.25 -14.22
C ILE A 65 13.90 9.20 -15.16
N THR A 66 13.17 10.31 -15.26
CA THR A 66 11.95 10.40 -16.09
C THR A 66 12.28 10.20 -17.57
N THR A 67 13.31 10.87 -18.07
CA THR A 67 13.75 10.73 -19.46
C THR A 67 14.13 9.29 -19.77
N ASP A 68 14.87 8.63 -18.88
CA ASP A 68 15.34 7.26 -19.08
C ASP A 68 14.19 6.26 -19.12
N ILE A 69 13.22 6.40 -18.21
CA ILE A 69 12.01 5.55 -18.17
C ILE A 69 11.19 5.76 -19.45
N MET A 70 10.86 7.01 -19.79
CA MET A 70 10.03 7.29 -20.96
C MET A 70 10.70 6.83 -22.26
N ALA A 71 12.00 7.08 -22.43
CA ALA A 71 12.80 6.58 -23.55
C ALA A 71 12.76 5.05 -23.65
N ARG A 72 12.87 4.35 -22.52
CA ARG A 72 12.82 2.90 -22.49
C ARG A 72 11.45 2.37 -22.90
N MET A 73 10.37 2.93 -22.35
CA MET A 73 9.02 2.48 -22.65
C MET A 73 8.68 2.60 -24.14
N VAL A 74 9.06 3.70 -24.79
CA VAL A 74 8.82 3.85 -26.23
C VAL A 74 9.70 2.92 -27.07
N GLN A 75 10.96 2.68 -26.69
CA GLN A 75 11.87 1.79 -27.42
C GLN A 75 11.41 0.32 -27.42
N ILE A 76 10.79 -0.14 -26.34
CA ILE A 76 10.25 -1.51 -26.23
C ILE A 76 8.79 -1.62 -26.68
N GLY A 77 8.15 -0.50 -27.05
CA GLY A 77 6.75 -0.46 -27.47
C GLY A 77 5.73 -0.68 -26.34
N ALA A 78 6.06 -0.30 -25.10
CA ALA A 78 5.12 -0.35 -23.99
C ALA A 78 4.02 0.72 -24.16
N PRO A 79 2.73 0.38 -24.06
CA PRO A 79 1.64 1.31 -24.38
C PRO A 79 1.33 2.31 -23.25
N ALA A 80 1.78 2.03 -22.03
CA ALA A 80 1.49 2.85 -20.86
C ALA A 80 2.54 2.67 -19.75
N VAL A 81 2.72 3.71 -18.92
CA VAL A 81 3.54 3.66 -17.70
C VAL A 81 3.05 4.66 -16.65
N VAL A 82 3.13 4.29 -15.37
CA VAL A 82 3.01 5.20 -14.24
C VAL A 82 4.40 5.40 -13.65
N LEU A 83 4.76 6.64 -13.34
CA LEU A 83 5.99 6.95 -12.61
C LEU A 83 5.58 7.35 -11.20
N GLU A 84 6.17 6.73 -10.20
CA GLU A 84 5.95 7.10 -8.81
C GLU A 84 7.22 7.73 -8.22
N THR A 85 7.07 8.93 -7.68
CA THR A 85 8.13 9.62 -6.94
C THR A 85 7.76 9.62 -5.47
N GLU A 86 8.42 8.75 -4.71
CA GLU A 86 8.41 8.82 -3.26
C GLU A 86 9.29 9.97 -2.79
N HIS A 87 8.72 10.83 -1.95
CA HIS A 87 9.43 11.99 -1.46
C HIS A 87 10.54 11.58 -0.49
N VAL A 88 11.78 11.95 -0.81
CA VAL A 88 12.78 12.16 0.25
C VAL A 88 12.28 13.27 1.18
N GLN A 89 12.62 13.19 2.46
CA GLN A 89 12.04 14.08 3.48
C GLN A 89 12.19 15.58 3.19
N GLN A 90 13.23 16.01 2.45
CA GLN A 90 13.42 17.42 2.09
C GLN A 90 12.33 17.92 1.13
N MET A 91 11.79 17.05 0.26
CA MET A 91 10.74 17.41 -0.70
C MET A 91 9.40 17.72 -0.01
N SER A 92 9.08 16.98 1.06
CA SER A 92 7.85 17.23 1.83
C SER A 92 8.01 18.36 2.85
N ASN A 93 9.17 18.47 3.51
CA ASN A 93 9.42 19.57 4.45
C ASN A 93 9.57 20.93 3.76
N ASN A 94 9.89 20.96 2.45
CA ASN A 94 9.93 22.16 1.63
C ASN A 94 8.98 21.94 0.42
N PRO A 95 7.66 22.19 0.56
CA PRO A 95 6.66 21.86 -0.45
C PRO A 95 7.00 22.29 -1.89
N GLU A 96 7.73 23.41 -2.04
CA GLU A 96 8.16 23.92 -3.35
C GLU A 96 9.22 23.06 -4.04
N TRP A 97 9.93 22.19 -3.32
CA TRP A 97 10.90 21.25 -3.88
C TRP A 97 10.18 20.09 -4.56
N GLY A 98 9.22 19.47 -3.86
CA GLY A 98 8.36 18.43 -4.45
C GLY A 98 7.61 18.95 -5.68
N ALA A 99 7.06 20.17 -5.58
CA ALA A 99 6.37 20.83 -6.69
C ALA A 99 7.28 21.06 -7.92
N ALA A 100 8.51 21.53 -7.71
CA ALA A 100 9.47 21.73 -8.79
C ALA A 100 9.86 20.41 -9.48
N VAL A 101 10.00 19.33 -8.70
CA VAL A 101 10.22 17.98 -9.24
C VAL A 101 9.00 17.52 -10.05
N ALA A 102 7.78 17.65 -9.50
CA ALA A 102 6.53 17.26 -10.18
C ALA A 102 6.43 17.91 -11.57
N HIS A 103 6.71 19.22 -11.62
CA HIS A 103 6.65 20.01 -12.85
C HIS A 103 7.68 19.58 -13.89
N ALA A 104 8.92 19.35 -13.47
CA ALA A 104 9.99 18.93 -14.36
C ALA A 104 9.71 17.54 -14.95
N GLN A 105 9.25 16.60 -14.14
CA GLN A 105 8.88 15.26 -14.60
C GLN A 105 7.69 15.31 -15.56
N LYS A 106 6.63 16.04 -15.19
CA LYS A 106 5.42 16.15 -16.00
C LYS A 106 5.69 16.74 -17.38
N THR A 107 6.52 17.79 -17.47
CA THR A 107 6.95 18.39 -18.76
C THR A 107 7.54 17.32 -19.70
N ILE A 108 8.45 16.48 -19.21
CA ILE A 108 9.06 15.41 -20.03
C ILE A 108 7.99 14.38 -20.42
N MET A 109 7.11 14.00 -19.50
CA MET A 109 6.04 13.04 -19.79
C MET A 109 5.06 13.57 -20.86
N GLU A 110 4.76 14.86 -20.86
CA GLU A 110 3.95 15.55 -21.88
C GLU A 110 4.63 15.48 -23.26
N ASP A 111 5.93 15.78 -23.34
CA ASP A 111 6.68 15.69 -24.61
C ASP A 111 6.60 14.29 -25.22
N TYR A 112 6.82 13.24 -24.41
CA TYR A 112 6.76 11.85 -24.89
C TYR A 112 5.33 11.41 -25.24
N HIS A 113 4.32 11.86 -24.49
CA HIS A 113 2.93 11.59 -24.82
C HIS A 113 2.55 12.24 -26.16
N ASP A 114 2.95 13.50 -26.38
CA ASP A 114 2.61 14.23 -27.60
C ASP A 114 3.34 13.67 -28.84
N GLU A 115 4.60 13.23 -28.68
CA GLU A 115 5.38 12.67 -29.77
C GLU A 115 4.97 11.21 -30.12
N TYR A 116 4.75 10.37 -29.12
CA TYR A 116 4.59 8.92 -29.30
C TYR A 116 3.19 8.37 -28.94
N GLY A 117 2.34 9.16 -28.28
CA GLY A 117 1.02 8.73 -27.81
C GLY A 117 1.06 7.73 -26.65
N ILE A 118 2.19 7.59 -25.95
CA ILE A 118 2.30 6.72 -24.77
C ILE A 118 1.43 7.26 -23.63
N LYS A 119 0.58 6.42 -23.05
CA LYS A 119 -0.27 6.81 -21.93
C LYS A 119 0.53 6.84 -20.63
N CYS A 120 0.41 7.89 -19.83
CA CYS A 120 1.14 7.92 -18.57
C CYS A 120 0.51 8.79 -17.48
N ALA A 121 0.88 8.51 -16.23
CA ALA A 121 0.50 9.32 -15.08
C ALA A 121 1.65 9.41 -14.08
N LEU A 122 1.71 10.51 -13.33
CA LEU A 122 2.72 10.76 -12.31
C LEU A 122 2.07 10.64 -10.92
N ARG A 123 2.55 9.71 -10.11
CA ARG A 123 2.20 9.62 -8.68
C ARG A 123 3.27 10.34 -7.86
N HIS A 124 2.84 11.19 -6.95
CA HIS A 124 3.70 11.72 -5.88
C HIS A 124 3.23 11.19 -4.54
N THR A 125 4.14 10.51 -3.85
CA THR A 125 3.92 9.94 -2.53
C THR A 125 4.62 10.84 -1.51
N ILE A 126 3.83 11.68 -0.86
CA ILE A 126 4.32 12.69 0.08
C ILE A 126 4.73 11.96 1.36
N GLY A 127 5.98 12.13 1.77
CA GLY A 127 6.46 11.58 3.03
C GLY A 127 5.66 12.12 4.22
N ASP A 128 5.25 11.24 5.13
CA ASP A 128 4.59 11.65 6.38
C ASP A 128 5.62 12.30 7.30
N ILE A 129 5.72 13.62 7.23
CA ILE A 129 6.71 14.39 8.00
C ILE A 129 6.25 14.67 9.43
N ARG A 130 5.07 14.20 9.85
CA ARG A 130 4.40 14.59 11.11
C ARG A 130 4.99 13.91 12.34
N GLU A 131 6.29 14.00 12.47
CA GLU A 131 7.10 13.54 13.59
C GLU A 131 8.14 14.61 13.97
N ASP A 132 8.61 14.54 15.21
CA ASP A 132 9.86 15.14 15.63
C ASP A 132 10.89 14.04 15.95
N ARG A 133 12.05 14.39 16.49
CA ARG A 133 13.11 13.41 16.77
C ARG A 133 12.67 12.31 17.74
N ASP A 134 11.78 12.64 18.67
CA ASP A 134 11.51 11.82 19.84
C ASP A 134 10.06 11.23 19.81
N PHE A 135 9.12 11.87 19.10
CA PHE A 135 7.69 11.51 19.09
C PHE A 135 6.99 11.78 17.75
N LEU A 136 5.89 11.07 17.51
CA LEU A 136 4.92 11.48 16.49
C LEU A 136 4.20 12.77 16.90
N LYS A 137 3.89 13.61 15.90
CA LYS A 137 3.20 14.91 16.01
C LYS A 137 2.12 15.03 14.94
N LEU A 138 1.22 14.05 14.88
CA LEU A 138 0.23 13.85 13.81
C LEU A 138 -0.70 15.06 13.58
N ARG A 139 -0.92 15.88 14.61
CA ARG A 139 -1.78 17.08 14.59
C ARG A 139 -1.03 18.39 14.88
N GLY A 140 0.31 18.34 14.89
CA GLY A 140 1.16 19.47 15.27
C GLY A 140 1.52 20.41 14.12
N ASP A 141 2.59 21.17 14.32
CA ASP A 141 3.02 22.26 13.43
C ASP A 141 3.37 21.82 12.00
N LYS A 142 3.67 20.53 11.79
CA LYS A 142 3.97 19.97 10.47
C LYS A 142 2.72 19.53 9.70
N TYR A 143 1.53 19.50 10.32
CA TYR A 143 0.30 19.13 9.64
C TYR A 143 -0.06 20.08 8.48
N PRO A 144 0.00 21.42 8.64
CA PRO A 144 -0.21 22.34 7.52
C PRO A 144 0.82 22.17 6.40
N VAL A 145 2.10 21.94 6.73
CA VAL A 145 3.17 21.73 5.73
C VAL A 145 2.95 20.43 4.96
N PHE A 146 2.53 19.37 5.64
CA PHE A 146 2.16 18.10 5.04
C PHE A 146 1.04 18.28 3.99
N LEU A 147 -0.03 19.00 4.34
CA LEU A 147 -1.12 19.33 3.40
C LEU A 147 -0.65 20.26 2.26
N GLU A 148 0.23 21.21 2.55
CA GLU A 148 0.81 22.10 1.54
C GLU A 148 1.63 21.32 0.51
N ALA A 149 2.41 20.32 0.93
CA ALA A 149 3.16 19.45 0.03
C ALA A 149 2.25 18.73 -0.98
N PHE A 150 1.11 18.19 -0.53
CA PHE A 150 0.09 17.63 -1.42
C PHE A 150 -0.46 18.65 -2.40
N GLU A 151 -0.92 19.81 -1.90
CA GLU A 151 -1.57 20.81 -2.75
C GLU A 151 -0.61 21.39 -3.80
N GLN A 152 0.66 21.61 -3.44
CA GLN A 152 1.67 22.13 -4.35
C GLN A 152 2.03 21.10 -5.43
N CYS A 153 2.30 19.84 -5.07
CA CYS A 153 2.61 18.79 -6.06
C CYS A 153 1.44 18.56 -7.02
N ALA A 154 0.20 18.53 -6.50
CA ALA A 154 -1.01 18.39 -7.31
C ALA A 154 -1.20 19.52 -8.33
N LYS A 155 -0.87 20.77 -7.96
CA LYS A 155 -0.91 21.91 -8.89
C LYS A 155 0.21 21.92 -9.92
N SER A 156 1.30 21.21 -9.64
CA SER A 156 2.53 21.27 -10.42
C SER A 156 2.73 20.10 -11.37
N GLY A 157 1.86 19.09 -11.37
CA GLY A 157 1.87 18.02 -12.37
C GLY A 157 1.65 16.61 -11.85
N ALA A 158 1.59 16.41 -10.51
CA ALA A 158 1.21 15.12 -9.95
C ALA A 158 -0.26 14.81 -10.27
N ASP A 159 -0.51 13.62 -10.81
CA ASP A 159 -1.85 13.15 -11.19
C ASP A 159 -2.49 12.32 -10.06
N LEU A 160 -1.67 11.55 -9.35
CA LEU A 160 -2.05 10.63 -8.29
C LEU A 160 -1.37 11.05 -6.98
N LEU A 161 -2.12 11.18 -5.89
CA LEU A 161 -1.62 11.61 -4.58
C LEU A 161 -1.70 10.46 -3.57
N ALA A 162 -0.57 10.16 -2.92
CA ALA A 162 -0.44 9.10 -1.92
C ALA A 162 0.44 9.51 -0.74
N VAL A 163 0.39 8.72 0.33
CA VAL A 163 1.26 8.80 1.52
C VAL A 163 1.33 7.42 2.17
N GLU A 164 2.43 7.14 2.86
CA GLU A 164 2.55 6.03 3.80
C GLU A 164 2.45 6.58 5.22
N SER A 165 1.22 6.63 5.75
CA SER A 165 0.95 7.37 6.99
C SER A 165 1.36 6.61 8.25
N MET A 166 1.72 7.33 9.32
CA MET A 166 2.35 6.74 10.51
C MET A 166 1.42 6.53 11.72
N GLY A 167 0.10 6.75 11.57
CA GLY A 167 -0.86 6.58 12.65
C GLY A 167 -0.74 5.24 13.39
N GLY A 168 -0.47 5.28 14.69
CA GLY A 168 -0.38 4.13 15.57
C GLY A 168 0.95 3.37 15.53
N LYS A 169 1.94 3.84 14.76
CA LYS A 169 3.25 3.20 14.59
C LYS A 169 3.98 2.99 15.93
N GLU A 170 3.98 3.98 16.80
CA GLU A 170 4.67 3.96 18.09
C GLU A 170 4.15 2.90 19.06
N VAL A 171 2.85 2.61 19.03
CA VAL A 171 2.24 1.51 19.80
C VAL A 171 2.49 0.17 19.10
N PHE A 172 2.40 0.15 17.78
CA PHE A 172 2.69 -1.04 16.98
C PHE A 172 4.14 -1.53 17.17
N ASP A 173 5.14 -0.64 17.08
CA ASP A 173 6.56 -0.96 17.25
C ASP A 173 6.83 -1.58 18.63
N TYR A 174 6.15 -1.09 19.67
CA TYR A 174 6.19 -1.69 20.99
C TYR A 174 5.56 -3.10 21.00
N ALA A 175 4.37 -3.24 20.43
CA ALA A 175 3.54 -4.42 20.52
C ALA A 175 4.07 -5.60 19.70
N ILE A 176 4.55 -5.34 18.47
CA ILE A 176 4.99 -6.39 17.54
C ILE A 176 6.20 -7.16 18.08
N LEU A 177 7.13 -6.47 18.76
CA LEU A 177 8.30 -7.08 19.40
C LEU A 177 7.96 -7.90 20.66
N ARG A 178 6.72 -7.83 21.14
CA ARG A 178 6.25 -8.47 22.38
C ARG A 178 5.15 -9.50 22.15
N ASN A 179 4.79 -9.76 20.89
CA ASN A 179 3.63 -10.59 20.55
C ASN A 179 2.35 -10.11 21.25
N ASP A 180 2.18 -8.79 21.43
CA ASP A 180 1.02 -8.20 22.07
C ASP A 180 -0.11 -7.98 21.07
N MET A 181 -1.01 -8.95 20.96
CA MET A 181 -2.10 -8.92 19.97
C MET A 181 -3.07 -7.77 20.17
N ALA A 182 -3.33 -7.37 21.43
CA ALA A 182 -4.18 -6.22 21.72
C ALA A 182 -3.50 -4.92 21.23
N GLY A 183 -2.18 -4.82 21.41
CA GLY A 183 -1.40 -3.67 20.97
C GLY A 183 -1.28 -3.58 19.45
N ILE A 184 -1.12 -4.72 18.76
CA ILE A 184 -1.15 -4.78 17.30
C ILE A 184 -2.52 -4.32 16.77
N LEU A 185 -3.62 -4.83 17.36
CA LEU A 185 -4.97 -4.44 16.97
C LEU A 185 -5.26 -2.96 17.24
N TYR A 186 -4.83 -2.45 18.39
CA TYR A 186 -5.04 -1.05 18.77
C TYR A 186 -4.19 -0.11 17.90
N GLY A 187 -2.90 -0.41 17.71
CA GLY A 187 -2.01 0.39 16.88
C GLY A 187 -2.47 0.48 15.43
N ILE A 188 -2.77 -0.66 14.79
CA ILE A 188 -3.14 -0.69 13.37
C ILE A 188 -4.64 -0.37 13.19
N GLY A 189 -5.50 -1.22 13.74
CA GLY A 189 -6.93 -1.24 13.44
C GLY A 189 -7.71 -0.06 14.04
N VAL A 190 -7.18 0.57 15.09
CA VAL A 190 -7.84 1.68 15.78
C VAL A 190 -7.09 3.00 15.56
N LEU A 191 -5.88 3.15 16.13
CA LEU A 191 -5.13 4.40 16.07
C LEU A 191 -4.80 4.77 14.62
N GLY A 192 -4.33 3.80 13.82
CA GLY A 192 -4.16 3.94 12.39
C GLY A 192 -5.45 4.37 11.68
N SER A 193 -6.58 3.70 11.95
CA SER A 193 -7.88 4.08 11.36
C SER A 193 -8.32 5.50 11.72
N MET A 194 -8.02 5.98 12.94
CA MET A 194 -8.37 7.33 13.39
C MET A 194 -7.53 8.42 12.71
N ASP A 195 -6.22 8.18 12.54
CA ASP A 195 -5.34 9.10 11.81
C ASP A 195 -5.68 9.11 10.32
N MET A 196 -5.89 7.93 9.73
CA MET A 196 -6.31 7.76 8.34
C MET A 196 -7.58 8.56 8.03
N GLU A 197 -8.57 8.54 8.92
CA GLU A 197 -9.80 9.31 8.74
C GLU A 197 -9.57 10.82 8.71
N MET A 198 -8.64 11.32 9.52
CA MET A 198 -8.29 12.74 9.55
C MET A 198 -7.60 13.16 8.24
N ILE A 199 -6.51 12.48 7.89
CA ILE A 199 -5.67 12.92 6.77
C ILE A 199 -6.35 12.73 5.42
N TRP A 200 -7.07 11.62 5.21
CA TRP A 200 -7.64 11.33 3.90
C TRP A 200 -8.84 12.18 3.56
N GLN A 201 -9.54 12.75 4.56
CA GLN A 201 -10.56 13.76 4.28
C GLN A 201 -9.95 15.03 3.67
N ASP A 202 -8.80 15.47 4.19
CA ASP A 202 -8.11 16.67 3.72
C ASP A 202 -7.39 16.41 2.39
N ILE A 203 -6.69 15.28 2.23
CA ILE A 203 -6.05 14.88 0.97
C ILE A 203 -7.08 14.76 -0.16
N ALA A 204 -8.23 14.12 0.10
CA ALA A 204 -9.29 14.01 -0.90
C ALA A 204 -9.94 15.37 -1.22
N ALA A 205 -10.01 16.28 -0.25
CA ALA A 205 -10.47 17.65 -0.50
C ALA A 205 -9.47 18.43 -1.38
N ILE A 206 -8.17 18.26 -1.15
CA ILE A 206 -7.10 18.84 -1.98
C ILE A 206 -7.18 18.29 -3.40
N ALA A 207 -7.24 16.96 -3.57
CA ALA A 207 -7.32 16.32 -4.87
C ALA A 207 -8.53 16.83 -5.68
N LYS A 208 -9.70 16.93 -5.03
CA LYS A 208 -10.90 17.50 -5.63
C LYS A 208 -10.73 18.97 -6.02
N LYS A 209 -10.08 19.78 -5.18
CA LYS A 209 -9.83 21.21 -5.43
C LYS A 209 -8.88 21.43 -6.61
N THR A 210 -7.90 20.55 -6.80
CA THR A 210 -6.88 20.65 -7.84
C THR A 210 -7.21 19.87 -9.11
N GLY A 211 -8.27 19.06 -9.10
CA GLY A 211 -8.66 18.23 -10.25
C GLY A 211 -7.76 17.01 -10.44
N THR A 212 -7.10 16.54 -9.38
CA THR A 212 -6.21 15.37 -9.37
C THR A 212 -6.88 14.20 -8.63
N VAL A 213 -6.21 13.06 -8.55
CA VAL A 213 -6.73 11.83 -7.95
C VAL A 213 -6.16 11.63 -6.55
N ALA A 214 -7.05 11.52 -5.56
CA ALA A 214 -6.70 10.95 -4.26
C ALA A 214 -6.56 9.43 -4.42
N ALA A 215 -5.32 8.94 -4.48
CA ALA A 215 -5.03 7.57 -4.90
C ALA A 215 -5.25 6.58 -3.75
N GLY A 216 -4.39 6.59 -2.73
CA GLY A 216 -4.53 5.73 -1.56
C GLY A 216 -3.30 5.74 -0.66
N ASP A 217 -3.40 4.97 0.43
CA ASP A 217 -2.38 4.79 1.46
C ASP A 217 -1.88 3.35 1.48
N THR A 218 -1.03 3.04 2.45
CA THR A 218 -0.47 1.72 2.74
C THR A 218 -0.21 1.60 4.23
N ASP A 219 -0.34 0.39 4.78
CA ASP A 219 0.13 0.10 6.13
C ASP A 219 1.63 -0.30 6.17
N CYS A 220 2.46 0.34 5.35
CA CYS A 220 3.88 0.04 5.24
C CYS A 220 4.61 0.21 6.59
N ALA A 221 4.31 1.31 7.29
CA ALA A 221 4.90 1.63 8.59
C ALA A 221 4.67 0.54 9.66
N GLN A 222 3.64 -0.30 9.51
CA GLN A 222 3.24 -1.31 10.51
C GLN A 222 3.26 -2.73 9.90
N ALA A 223 2.35 -3.07 9.00
CA ALA A 223 2.27 -4.41 8.41
C ALA A 223 3.52 -4.81 7.57
N ASN A 224 4.14 -3.89 6.81
CA ASN A 224 5.41 -4.23 6.13
C ASN A 224 6.54 -4.37 7.14
N THR A 225 6.59 -3.54 8.18
CA THR A 225 7.52 -3.75 9.31
C THR A 225 7.36 -5.15 9.93
N ALA A 226 6.13 -5.63 10.16
CA ALA A 226 5.90 -7.00 10.63
C ALA A 226 6.44 -8.05 9.64
N MET A 227 6.17 -7.88 8.35
CA MET A 227 6.67 -8.75 7.28
C MET A 227 8.20 -8.80 7.24
N PHE A 228 8.88 -7.65 7.37
CA PHE A 228 10.34 -7.57 7.36
C PHE A 228 10.98 -8.11 8.63
N ILE A 229 10.36 -7.93 9.81
CA ILE A 229 10.83 -8.57 11.05
C ILE A 229 10.67 -10.09 10.91
N ALA A 230 9.55 -10.57 10.34
CA ALA A 230 9.34 -11.99 10.08
C ALA A 230 10.43 -12.55 9.15
N GLY A 231 10.71 -11.86 8.04
CA GLY A 231 11.82 -12.15 7.15
C GLY A 231 11.59 -13.38 6.27
N GLY A 232 12.67 -14.09 5.96
CA GLY A 232 12.64 -15.33 5.18
C GLY A 232 12.23 -16.55 6.01
N LEU A 233 11.90 -17.66 5.36
CA LEU A 233 11.39 -18.90 5.99
C LEU A 233 12.29 -19.52 7.09
N LEU A 234 13.55 -19.09 7.20
CA LEU A 234 14.51 -19.58 8.21
C LEU A 234 14.68 -18.62 9.39
N ASP A 235 14.14 -17.41 9.29
CA ASP A 235 14.23 -16.38 10.31
C ASP A 235 13.30 -16.69 11.49
N LYS A 236 13.57 -16.06 12.63
CA LYS A 236 12.94 -16.38 13.91
C LYS A 236 12.61 -15.15 14.76
N ASN A 237 12.68 -13.95 14.17
CA ASN A 237 12.46 -12.71 14.93
C ASN A 237 10.98 -12.44 15.16
N LEU A 238 10.11 -12.86 14.23
CA LEU A 238 8.65 -12.82 14.38
C LEU A 238 8.04 -14.04 13.68
N ALA A 239 6.99 -14.63 14.27
CA ALA A 239 6.26 -15.71 13.60
C ALA A 239 5.50 -15.17 12.38
N HIS A 240 5.61 -15.83 11.24
CA HIS A 240 4.93 -15.40 10.01
C HIS A 240 3.39 -15.46 10.16
N THR A 241 2.90 -16.33 11.06
CA THR A 241 1.49 -16.37 11.48
C THR A 241 1.02 -15.12 12.24
N ILE A 242 1.93 -14.40 12.92
CA ILE A 242 1.61 -13.08 13.53
C ILE A 242 1.69 -11.98 12.47
N ALA A 243 2.66 -12.03 11.56
CA ALA A 243 2.78 -11.05 10.48
C ALA A 243 1.53 -11.01 9.59
N ILE A 244 0.95 -12.17 9.26
CA ILE A 244 -0.30 -12.19 8.47
C ILE A 244 -1.53 -11.70 9.25
N ILE A 245 -1.55 -11.82 10.57
CA ILE A 245 -2.60 -11.21 11.39
C ILE A 245 -2.49 -9.68 11.32
N ALA A 246 -1.29 -9.12 11.48
CA ALA A 246 -1.06 -7.68 11.32
C ALA A 246 -1.52 -7.18 9.95
N ARG A 247 -1.16 -7.90 8.87
CA ARG A 247 -1.61 -7.62 7.50
C ARG A 247 -3.14 -7.69 7.32
N SER A 248 -3.80 -8.61 8.01
CA SER A 248 -5.26 -8.73 7.91
C SER A 248 -5.97 -7.58 8.63
N ILE A 249 -5.44 -7.14 9.76
CA ILE A 249 -5.90 -5.94 10.47
C ILE A 249 -5.65 -4.69 9.62
N SER A 250 -4.50 -4.62 8.94
CA SER A 250 -4.14 -3.47 8.11
C SER A 250 -5.09 -3.20 6.96
N ALA A 251 -5.70 -4.25 6.40
CA ALA A 251 -6.75 -4.10 5.39
C ALA A 251 -7.91 -3.20 5.88
N ALA A 252 -8.33 -3.33 7.14
CA ALA A 252 -9.40 -2.51 7.71
C ALA A 252 -8.96 -1.05 7.95
N ARG A 253 -7.68 -0.83 8.24
CA ARG A 253 -7.05 0.50 8.40
C ARG A 253 -6.91 1.19 7.04
N SER A 254 -6.28 0.54 6.07
CA SER A 254 -6.06 1.10 4.72
C SER A 254 -7.38 1.34 3.97
N LEU A 255 -8.44 0.57 4.26
CA LEU A 255 -9.78 0.80 3.73
C LEU A 255 -10.32 2.21 4.04
N VAL A 256 -9.90 2.82 5.16
CA VAL A 256 -10.38 4.14 5.60
C VAL A 256 -10.07 5.23 4.58
N ALA A 257 -8.94 5.17 3.86
CA ALA A 257 -8.62 6.15 2.81
C ALA A 257 -9.78 6.30 1.81
N TYR A 258 -10.32 5.16 1.37
CA TYR A 258 -11.40 5.08 0.39
C TYR A 258 -12.77 5.42 0.99
N GLU A 259 -12.96 5.19 2.29
CA GLU A 259 -14.14 5.66 3.03
C GLU A 259 -14.15 7.20 3.16
N CYS A 260 -12.97 7.82 3.10
CA CYS A 260 -12.74 9.26 3.24
C CYS A 260 -12.61 10.01 1.90
N GLY A 261 -12.63 9.31 0.76
CA GLY A 261 -12.72 9.90 -0.57
C GLY A 261 -11.61 9.53 -1.54
N ALA A 262 -10.64 8.71 -1.15
CA ALA A 262 -9.70 8.12 -2.09
C ALA A 262 -10.42 7.17 -3.08
N VAL A 263 -9.92 7.09 -4.31
CA VAL A 263 -10.57 6.33 -5.40
C VAL A 263 -9.66 5.28 -6.03
N GLY A 264 -8.43 5.13 -5.53
CA GLY A 264 -7.40 4.28 -6.11
C GLY A 264 -6.60 5.01 -7.21
N PRO A 265 -5.51 4.39 -7.71
CA PRO A 265 -4.98 3.11 -7.25
C PRO A 265 -4.36 3.20 -5.85
N GLY A 266 -4.57 2.17 -5.01
CA GLY A 266 -3.82 2.04 -3.74
C GLY A 266 -2.31 1.93 -3.96
N LYS A 267 -1.51 2.19 -2.91
CA LYS A 267 -0.03 2.09 -2.95
C LYS A 267 0.45 0.66 -3.21
N ASP A 268 1.56 0.52 -3.91
CA ASP A 268 2.19 -0.74 -4.29
C ASP A 268 2.54 -1.64 -3.10
N CYS A 269 3.25 -1.08 -2.12
CA CYS A 269 3.68 -1.78 -0.91
C CYS A 269 2.52 -2.14 0.05
N GLY A 270 1.28 -1.75 -0.28
CA GLY A 270 0.07 -2.15 0.41
C GLY A 270 -0.35 -3.57 0.00
N TYR A 271 0.33 -4.61 0.49
CA TYR A 271 -0.04 -6.01 0.21
C TYR A 271 -1.48 -6.35 0.65
N GLU A 272 -2.04 -5.62 1.62
CA GLU A 272 -3.44 -5.75 2.03
C GLU A 272 -4.45 -5.29 0.96
N ASN A 273 -3.99 -4.62 -0.09
CA ASN A 273 -4.85 -4.03 -1.10
C ASN A 273 -5.69 -5.07 -1.86
N THR A 274 -5.29 -6.35 -1.91
CA THR A 274 -6.18 -7.40 -2.45
C THR A 274 -7.46 -7.53 -1.61
N ILE A 275 -7.36 -7.42 -0.28
CA ILE A 275 -8.52 -7.40 0.62
C ILE A 275 -9.31 -6.10 0.41
N VAL A 276 -8.63 -4.95 0.38
CA VAL A 276 -9.27 -3.64 0.15
C VAL A 276 -10.05 -3.63 -1.16
N LYS A 277 -9.46 -4.09 -2.27
CA LYS A 277 -10.09 -4.16 -3.59
C LYS A 277 -11.38 -4.96 -3.55
N SER A 278 -11.39 -6.09 -2.82
CA SER A 278 -12.59 -6.93 -2.68
C SER A 278 -13.79 -6.18 -2.07
N VAL A 279 -13.51 -5.23 -1.18
CA VAL A 279 -14.52 -4.44 -0.45
C VAL A 279 -14.88 -3.14 -1.16
N SER A 280 -13.88 -2.36 -1.58
CA SER A 280 -14.08 -1.01 -2.12
C SER A 280 -14.33 -0.98 -3.63
N GLY A 281 -13.82 -1.99 -4.36
CA GLY A 281 -13.91 -2.11 -5.81
C GLY A 281 -12.99 -1.17 -6.58
N VAL A 282 -12.09 -0.46 -5.90
CA VAL A 282 -11.11 0.47 -6.49
C VAL A 282 -9.94 -0.29 -7.14
N PRO A 283 -9.23 0.32 -8.10
CA PRO A 283 -7.97 -0.24 -8.58
C PRO A 283 -6.89 -0.20 -7.49
N ILE A 284 -5.88 -1.06 -7.62
CA ILE A 284 -4.76 -1.17 -6.68
C ILE A 284 -3.43 -1.31 -7.41
N ALA A 285 -2.36 -0.71 -6.88
CA ALA A 285 -1.01 -1.11 -7.21
C ALA A 285 -0.59 -2.29 -6.32
N GLN A 286 0.30 -3.14 -6.84
CA GLN A 286 0.93 -4.24 -6.11
C GLN A 286 2.38 -4.39 -6.57
N GLU A 287 3.15 -5.09 -5.76
CA GLU A 287 4.56 -5.42 -5.97
C GLU A 287 4.83 -6.88 -5.56
N GLY A 288 6.04 -7.39 -5.80
CA GLY A 288 6.41 -8.76 -5.47
C GLY A 288 7.67 -9.20 -6.22
N LYS A 289 7.57 -10.19 -7.13
CA LYS A 289 8.78 -10.77 -7.76
C LYS A 289 9.65 -9.74 -8.50
N THR A 290 9.07 -8.63 -8.94
CA THR A 290 9.74 -7.59 -9.74
C THR A 290 10.04 -6.34 -8.89
N SER A 291 9.85 -6.41 -7.57
CA SER A 291 10.33 -5.45 -6.58
C SER A 291 11.49 -5.98 -5.74
N THR A 292 12.15 -7.06 -6.18
CA THR A 292 13.32 -7.62 -5.50
C THR A 292 14.52 -6.67 -5.38
N CYS A 293 14.51 -5.57 -6.14
CA CYS A 293 15.48 -4.48 -5.97
C CYS A 293 15.34 -3.75 -4.63
N ALA A 294 14.13 -3.71 -4.06
CA ALA A 294 13.88 -3.11 -2.75
C ALA A 294 14.05 -4.15 -1.64
N HIS A 295 13.36 -5.29 -1.74
CA HIS A 295 13.38 -6.33 -0.72
C HIS A 295 12.90 -7.69 -1.23
N SER A 296 13.17 -8.74 -0.45
CA SER A 296 12.58 -10.06 -0.66
C SER A 296 11.18 -10.14 -0.05
N ASP A 297 10.31 -10.96 -0.63
CA ASP A 297 9.00 -11.36 -0.08
C ASP A 297 8.73 -12.86 -0.32
N LEU A 298 7.59 -13.37 0.17
CA LEU A 298 7.18 -14.78 0.05
C LEU A 298 5.89 -14.98 -0.77
N MET A 299 5.49 -13.98 -1.56
CA MET A 299 4.27 -13.96 -2.38
C MET A 299 4.47 -13.32 -3.77
N GLY A 300 5.68 -13.40 -4.31
CA GLY A 300 6.11 -12.59 -5.45
C GLY A 300 5.29 -12.75 -6.75
N ASN A 301 4.72 -13.92 -7.04
CA ASN A 301 3.77 -14.09 -8.14
C ASN A 301 2.34 -13.81 -7.68
N LEU A 302 1.96 -14.30 -6.49
CA LEU A 302 0.59 -14.24 -5.99
C LEU A 302 0.02 -12.83 -5.96
N THR A 303 0.81 -11.80 -5.64
CA THR A 303 0.34 -10.41 -5.60
C THR A 303 -0.11 -9.86 -6.97
N MET A 304 0.32 -10.45 -8.09
CA MET A 304 -0.18 -10.11 -9.43
C MET A 304 -1.62 -10.57 -9.68
N GLN A 305 -2.20 -11.45 -8.86
CA GLN A 305 -3.52 -12.05 -9.07
C GLN A 305 -4.65 -11.04 -9.39
N CYS A 306 -4.58 -9.85 -8.79
CA CYS A 306 -5.63 -8.84 -8.83
C CYS A 306 -5.09 -7.42 -8.96
N CYS A 307 -3.82 -7.23 -9.32
CA CYS A 307 -3.21 -5.91 -9.44
C CYS A 307 -3.77 -5.12 -10.63
N ASP A 308 -3.79 -3.79 -10.56
CA ASP A 308 -4.11 -2.92 -11.70
C ASP A 308 -2.87 -2.12 -12.13
N LEU A 309 -2.01 -1.76 -11.17
CA LEU A 309 -0.64 -1.35 -11.42
C LEU A 309 0.35 -2.40 -10.85
N TRP A 310 1.51 -2.54 -11.49
CA TRP A 310 2.56 -3.47 -11.07
C TRP A 310 3.88 -2.76 -10.87
N SER A 311 4.42 -2.81 -9.64
CA SER A 311 5.53 -1.98 -9.18
C SER A 311 6.80 -2.74 -8.79
N ASN A 312 7.94 -2.03 -8.86
CA ASN A 312 9.23 -2.46 -8.37
C ASN A 312 9.58 -1.95 -6.96
N GLU A 313 8.63 -1.35 -6.24
CA GLU A 313 8.76 -0.73 -4.91
C GLU A 313 9.76 0.43 -4.86
N SER A 314 11.06 0.17 -5.02
CA SER A 314 12.10 1.19 -5.05
C SER A 314 13.41 0.65 -5.59
N VAL A 315 14.18 1.50 -6.26
CA VAL A 315 15.55 1.21 -6.68
C VAL A 315 16.37 2.48 -6.74
N GLU A 316 17.60 2.47 -6.24
CA GLU A 316 18.50 3.62 -6.39
C GLU A 316 18.81 3.86 -7.88
N TYR A 317 18.80 5.12 -8.30
CA TYR A 317 19.15 5.49 -9.66
C TYR A 317 20.66 5.42 -9.93
N HIS A 318 21.10 4.39 -10.66
CA HIS A 318 22.48 4.25 -11.13
C HIS A 318 22.57 3.45 -12.44
N GLY A 319 23.78 3.19 -12.91
CA GLY A 319 24.03 2.46 -14.16
C GLY A 319 24.20 0.95 -13.94
N GLU A 320 23.60 0.17 -14.84
CA GLU A 320 23.72 -1.28 -14.97
C GLU A 320 24.26 -1.62 -16.37
N PHE A 321 24.60 -2.89 -16.62
CA PHE A 321 25.00 -3.31 -17.98
C PHE A 321 23.89 -3.11 -19.03
N GLY A 322 22.62 -3.20 -18.63
CA GLY A 322 21.45 -3.09 -19.51
C GLY A 322 20.94 -1.67 -19.77
N GLY A 323 21.55 -0.65 -19.14
CA GLY A 323 21.05 0.73 -19.12
C GLY A 323 21.04 1.26 -17.69
N THR A 324 20.22 2.27 -17.39
CA THR A 324 20.05 2.70 -15.99
C THR A 324 19.12 1.75 -15.23
N THR A 325 19.22 1.72 -13.91
CA THR A 325 18.42 0.83 -13.04
C THR A 325 16.92 0.95 -13.34
N VAL A 326 16.42 2.19 -13.45
CA VAL A 326 15.02 2.47 -13.76
C VAL A 326 14.58 1.97 -15.13
N GLN A 327 15.49 1.86 -16.11
CA GLN A 327 15.19 1.24 -17.40
C GLN A 327 15.05 -0.27 -17.28
N CYS A 328 15.96 -0.92 -16.54
CA CYS A 328 15.97 -2.37 -16.38
C CYS A 328 14.69 -2.87 -15.70
N TRP A 329 14.29 -2.22 -14.61
CA TRP A 329 13.09 -2.60 -13.85
C TRP A 329 11.80 -2.21 -14.57
N SER A 330 11.72 -1.00 -15.15
CA SER A 330 10.53 -0.60 -15.92
C SER A 330 10.26 -1.51 -17.11
N GLU A 331 11.29 -1.95 -17.83
CA GLU A 331 11.17 -2.91 -18.94
C GLU A 331 10.61 -4.26 -18.43
N THR A 332 11.11 -4.74 -17.30
CA THR A 332 10.65 -6.02 -16.71
C THR A 332 9.19 -5.93 -16.26
N LEU A 333 8.80 -4.84 -15.56
CA LEU A 333 7.42 -4.58 -15.16
C LEU A 333 6.48 -4.47 -16.36
N ALA A 334 6.93 -3.82 -17.45
CA ALA A 334 6.16 -3.68 -18.68
C ALA A 334 5.90 -5.04 -19.35
N TYR A 335 6.86 -5.97 -19.31
CA TYR A 335 6.65 -7.32 -19.82
C TYR A 335 5.71 -8.16 -18.94
N ASP A 336 5.80 -8.04 -17.61
CA ASP A 336 4.83 -8.67 -16.70
C ASP A 336 3.40 -8.18 -17.00
N CYS A 337 3.23 -6.86 -17.15
CA CYS A 337 1.96 -6.26 -17.56
C CYS A 337 1.52 -6.72 -18.94
N SER A 338 2.44 -6.86 -19.89
CA SER A 338 2.12 -7.33 -21.25
C SER A 338 1.55 -8.76 -21.23
N LEU A 339 2.12 -9.66 -20.42
CA LEU A 339 1.60 -11.02 -20.25
C LEU A 339 0.18 -11.01 -19.66
N MET A 340 -0.04 -10.23 -18.61
CA MET A 340 -1.38 -10.04 -18.01
C MET A 340 -2.37 -9.49 -19.03
N ASN A 341 -1.97 -8.48 -19.81
CA ASN A 341 -2.82 -7.86 -20.82
C ASN A 341 -3.18 -8.82 -21.96
N VAL A 342 -2.26 -9.67 -22.41
CA VAL A 342 -2.56 -10.73 -23.39
C VAL A 342 -3.54 -11.76 -22.81
N ALA A 343 -3.41 -12.12 -21.53
CA ALA A 343 -4.37 -13.00 -20.88
C ALA A 343 -5.77 -12.39 -20.82
N LEU A 344 -5.90 -11.08 -20.51
CA LEU A 344 -7.17 -10.35 -20.54
C LEU A 344 -7.80 -10.31 -21.93
N GLN A 345 -7.02 -10.04 -22.97
CA GLN A 345 -7.50 -9.96 -24.35
C GLN A 345 -7.92 -11.32 -24.93
N SER A 346 -7.27 -12.39 -24.48
CA SER A 346 -7.54 -13.76 -24.95
C SER A 346 -8.58 -14.51 -24.12
N GLY A 347 -9.11 -13.92 -23.05
CA GLY A 347 -10.08 -14.57 -22.15
C GLY A 347 -9.45 -15.61 -21.21
N ASN A 348 -8.13 -15.57 -21.01
CA ASN A 348 -7.37 -16.48 -20.15
C ASN A 348 -6.96 -15.84 -18.81
N GLU A 349 -7.49 -14.67 -18.48
CA GLU A 349 -7.07 -13.91 -17.29
C GLU A 349 -7.26 -14.70 -15.99
N LYS A 350 -8.34 -15.48 -15.87
CA LYS A 350 -8.62 -16.29 -14.69
C LYS A 350 -7.64 -17.45 -14.53
N VAL A 351 -7.27 -18.09 -15.63
CA VAL A 351 -6.27 -19.17 -15.62
C VAL A 351 -4.92 -18.62 -15.18
N LEU A 352 -4.49 -17.49 -15.75
CA LEU A 352 -3.22 -16.87 -15.36
C LEU A 352 -3.24 -16.40 -13.90
N ARG A 353 -4.32 -15.74 -13.45
CA ARG A 353 -4.52 -15.37 -12.04
C ARG A 353 -4.36 -16.59 -11.14
N ASP A 354 -5.04 -17.68 -11.45
CA ASP A 354 -5.02 -18.87 -10.61
C ASP A 354 -3.63 -19.54 -10.60
N LEU A 355 -2.86 -19.43 -11.68
CA LEU A 355 -1.46 -19.88 -11.73
C LEU A 355 -0.55 -19.02 -10.86
N PHE A 356 -0.70 -17.69 -10.87
CA PHE A 356 0.02 -16.80 -9.96
C PHE A 356 -0.25 -17.15 -8.50
N VAL A 357 -1.52 -17.41 -8.16
CA VAL A 357 -1.92 -17.82 -6.82
C VAL A 357 -1.32 -19.18 -6.46
N ALA A 358 -1.45 -20.17 -7.35
CA ALA A 358 -0.95 -21.52 -7.11
C ALA A 358 0.57 -21.57 -6.88
N SER A 359 1.33 -20.62 -7.45
CA SER A 359 2.78 -20.47 -7.23
C SER A 359 3.14 -20.32 -5.76
N ASP A 360 2.42 -19.46 -5.02
CA ASP A 360 2.88 -19.01 -3.69
C ASP A 360 1.88 -19.24 -2.57
N LYS A 361 0.62 -19.63 -2.88
CA LYS A 361 -0.44 -19.82 -1.87
C LYS A 361 -0.04 -20.70 -0.69
N TYR A 362 0.84 -21.69 -0.90
CA TYR A 362 1.30 -22.60 0.16
C TYR A 362 2.76 -22.38 0.57
N ARG A 363 3.40 -21.29 0.09
CA ARG A 363 4.78 -20.95 0.46
C ARG A 363 4.88 -20.47 1.91
N ASP A 364 3.88 -19.69 2.33
CA ASP A 364 3.87 -19.00 3.62
C ASP A 364 2.43 -18.68 4.06
N PRO A 365 2.09 -18.62 5.37
CA PRO A 365 0.79 -18.14 5.83
C PRO A 365 0.44 -16.74 5.30
N GLN A 366 1.41 -15.85 5.07
CA GLN A 366 1.18 -14.51 4.52
C GLN A 366 0.58 -14.58 3.11
N GLY A 367 1.21 -15.32 2.20
CA GLY A 367 0.67 -15.56 0.86
C GLY A 367 -0.65 -16.34 0.89
N TYR A 368 -0.81 -17.28 1.83
CA TYR A 368 -2.03 -18.09 1.93
C TYR A 368 -3.28 -17.24 2.17
N VAL A 369 -3.24 -16.30 3.12
CA VAL A 369 -4.40 -15.44 3.42
C VAL A 369 -4.60 -14.38 2.34
N LEU A 370 -3.53 -13.87 1.73
CA LEU A 370 -3.61 -12.89 0.65
C LEU A 370 -4.08 -13.45 -0.69
N ALA A 371 -4.11 -14.78 -0.89
CA ALA A 371 -4.75 -15.39 -2.06
C ALA A 371 -6.19 -14.86 -2.20
N TYR A 372 -6.62 -14.46 -3.40
CA TYR A 372 -7.81 -13.64 -3.63
C TYR A 372 -9.09 -14.24 -3.05
N ASP A 373 -9.20 -15.57 -3.02
CA ASP A 373 -10.32 -16.29 -2.43
C ASP A 373 -10.37 -16.19 -0.90
N ASN A 374 -9.20 -16.19 -0.25
CA ASN A 374 -9.05 -16.00 1.19
C ASN A 374 -9.13 -14.52 1.56
N ALA A 375 -8.49 -13.63 0.79
CA ALA A 375 -8.56 -12.19 0.96
C ALA A 375 -10.01 -11.67 0.86
N TYR A 376 -10.80 -12.23 -0.05
CA TYR A 376 -12.23 -11.92 -0.14
C TYR A 376 -13.00 -12.27 1.15
N LYS A 377 -12.69 -13.41 1.78
CA LYS A 377 -13.33 -13.80 3.06
C LYS A 377 -12.95 -12.87 4.20
N VAL A 378 -11.69 -12.43 4.27
CA VAL A 378 -11.27 -11.39 5.22
C VAL A 378 -12.05 -10.10 4.96
N GLY A 379 -12.20 -9.70 3.70
CA GLY A 379 -13.03 -8.56 3.30
C GLY A 379 -14.49 -8.70 3.74
N GLN A 380 -15.08 -9.90 3.65
CA GLN A 380 -16.43 -10.16 4.16
C GLN A 380 -16.51 -9.98 5.68
N ALA A 381 -15.50 -10.44 6.42
CA ALA A 381 -15.44 -10.29 7.87
C ALA A 381 -15.33 -8.81 8.29
N ILE A 382 -14.58 -8.01 7.54
CA ILE A 382 -14.49 -6.55 7.73
C ILE A 382 -15.84 -5.89 7.42
N ALA A 383 -16.42 -6.15 6.24
CA ALA A 383 -17.63 -5.49 5.78
C ALA A 383 -18.85 -5.78 6.68
N LYS A 384 -18.90 -6.96 7.30
CA LYS A 384 -19.97 -7.37 8.22
C LYS A 384 -20.20 -6.37 9.35
N ASP A 385 -19.12 -5.85 9.94
CA ASP A 385 -19.16 -4.89 11.05
C ASP A 385 -18.51 -3.55 10.63
N GLY A 386 -18.62 -3.19 9.34
CA GLY A 386 -17.84 -2.12 8.72
C GLY A 386 -17.99 -0.71 9.33
N ASN A 387 -19.06 -0.46 10.09
CA ASN A 387 -19.27 0.81 10.81
C ASN A 387 -18.42 0.93 12.09
N ASP A 388 -17.89 -0.18 12.61
CA ASP A 388 -17.09 -0.22 13.82
C ASP A 388 -15.63 -0.56 13.46
N ILE A 389 -14.76 0.46 13.49
CA ILE A 389 -13.34 0.33 13.16
C ILE A 389 -12.59 -0.66 14.07
N TYR A 390 -13.05 -0.87 15.31
CA TYR A 390 -12.47 -1.86 16.21
C TYR A 390 -12.95 -3.26 15.85
N LEU A 391 -14.28 -3.46 15.83
CA LEU A 391 -14.85 -4.79 15.64
C LEU A 391 -14.52 -5.36 14.25
N ARG A 392 -14.56 -4.54 13.19
CA ARG A 392 -14.19 -4.97 11.83
C ARG A 392 -12.71 -5.41 11.74
N SER A 393 -11.84 -4.75 12.48
CA SER A 393 -10.41 -5.07 12.54
C SER A 393 -10.16 -6.36 13.33
N LYS A 394 -10.87 -6.55 14.45
CA LYS A 394 -10.86 -7.80 15.23
C LYS A 394 -11.37 -8.97 14.39
N ASN A 395 -12.45 -8.76 13.64
CA ASN A 395 -13.00 -9.77 12.73
C ASN A 395 -12.00 -10.16 11.64
N ALA A 396 -11.26 -9.21 11.08
CA ALA A 396 -10.22 -9.49 10.09
C ALA A 396 -9.11 -10.38 10.67
N ALA A 397 -8.66 -10.09 11.89
CA ALA A 397 -7.69 -10.92 12.61
C ALA A 397 -8.23 -12.34 12.83
N LEU A 398 -9.43 -12.49 13.39
CA LEU A 398 -10.02 -13.80 13.66
C LEU A 398 -10.28 -14.63 12.39
N GLU A 399 -10.74 -14.00 11.30
CA GLU A 399 -10.94 -14.71 10.03
C GLU A 399 -9.60 -15.14 9.43
N SER A 400 -8.55 -14.30 9.51
CA SER A 400 -7.21 -14.70 9.05
C SER A 400 -6.67 -15.91 9.81
N ILE A 401 -6.86 -15.94 11.13
CA ILE A 401 -6.45 -17.06 12.00
C ILE A 401 -7.16 -18.33 11.57
N LYS A 402 -8.49 -18.26 11.42
CA LYS A 402 -9.32 -19.38 10.96
C LYS A 402 -8.86 -19.90 9.60
N LEU A 403 -8.57 -19.01 8.65
CA LEU A 403 -8.08 -19.40 7.32
C LEU A 403 -6.75 -20.14 7.39
N VAL A 404 -5.81 -19.64 8.20
CA VAL A 404 -4.52 -20.32 8.41
C VAL A 404 -4.72 -21.69 9.08
N GLU A 405 -5.59 -21.80 10.09
CA GLU A 405 -5.93 -23.08 10.72
C GLU A 405 -6.55 -24.08 9.73
N GLU A 406 -7.43 -23.62 8.83
CA GLU A 406 -8.01 -24.43 7.76
C GLU A 406 -6.95 -24.86 6.74
N GLY A 407 -6.08 -23.94 6.34
CA GLY A 407 -4.96 -24.20 5.43
C GLY A 407 -3.99 -25.23 5.98
N ALA A 408 -3.69 -25.13 7.28
CA ALA A 408 -2.76 -26.02 7.99
C ALA A 408 -3.29 -27.46 8.16
N LYS A 409 -4.61 -27.65 8.09
CA LYS A 409 -5.23 -28.99 7.96
C LYS A 409 -5.09 -29.57 6.55
N GLY A 410 -4.77 -28.73 5.57
CA GLY A 410 -4.59 -29.05 4.16
C GLY A 410 -3.11 -29.07 3.75
N LYS A 411 -2.77 -28.23 2.77
CA LYS A 411 -1.44 -28.21 2.14
C LYS A 411 -0.50 -27.15 2.72
N LEU A 412 -1.01 -26.17 3.48
CA LEU A 412 -0.16 -25.16 4.11
C LEU A 412 0.62 -25.84 5.23
N THR A 413 1.95 -25.77 5.18
CA THR A 413 2.80 -26.35 6.21
C THR A 413 3.26 -25.26 7.16
N LEU A 414 2.97 -25.43 8.45
CA LEU A 414 3.46 -24.55 9.50
C LEU A 414 4.51 -25.27 10.35
N SER A 415 5.53 -24.55 10.78
CA SER A 415 6.40 -25.01 11.85
C SER A 415 5.63 -25.12 13.17
N ARG A 416 6.17 -25.90 14.12
CA ARG A 416 5.60 -25.97 15.48
C ARG A 416 5.58 -24.61 16.17
N PHE A 417 6.55 -23.75 15.86
CA PHE A 417 6.63 -22.39 16.39
C PHE A 417 5.47 -21.53 15.87
N GLU A 418 5.26 -21.52 14.56
CA GLU A 418 4.17 -20.76 13.93
C GLU A 418 2.80 -21.26 14.37
N ALA A 419 2.60 -22.57 14.49
CA ALA A 419 1.35 -23.16 14.96
C ALA A 419 1.05 -22.78 16.41
N LYS A 420 2.07 -22.74 17.28
CA LYS A 420 1.91 -22.30 18.68
C LYS A 420 1.60 -20.81 18.76
N ALA A 421 2.34 -19.98 18.02
CA ALA A 421 2.12 -18.54 17.98
C ALA A 421 0.70 -18.19 17.47
N LEU A 422 0.21 -18.91 16.45
CA LEU A 422 -1.15 -18.76 15.95
C LEU A 422 -2.21 -19.11 17.01
N ALA A 423 -2.02 -20.21 17.74
CA ALA A 423 -2.94 -20.62 18.79
C ALA A 423 -2.98 -19.63 19.97
N ASP A 424 -1.82 -19.09 20.34
CA ASP A 424 -1.73 -18.06 21.39
C ASP A 424 -2.39 -16.76 20.94
N ALA A 425 -2.15 -16.34 19.69
CA ALA A 425 -2.79 -15.17 19.12
C ALA A 425 -4.31 -15.32 19.09
N LYS A 426 -4.82 -16.48 18.66
CA LYS A 426 -6.24 -16.80 18.67
C LYS A 426 -6.86 -16.64 20.05
N ALA A 427 -6.26 -17.26 21.07
CA ALA A 427 -6.75 -17.15 22.44
C ALA A 427 -6.75 -15.69 22.93
N ALA A 428 -5.72 -14.91 22.56
CA ALA A 428 -5.66 -13.48 22.89
C ALA A 428 -6.80 -12.68 22.24
N PHE A 429 -7.06 -12.86 20.94
CA PHE A 429 -8.15 -12.16 20.23
C PHE A 429 -9.54 -12.58 20.71
N GLU A 430 -9.77 -13.87 20.96
CA GLU A 430 -11.04 -14.39 21.49
C GLU A 430 -11.33 -13.89 22.91
N ALA A 431 -10.29 -13.59 23.69
CA ALA A 431 -10.43 -13.03 25.04
C ALA A 431 -10.69 -11.51 25.06
N LEU A 432 -10.49 -10.80 23.95
CA LEU A 432 -10.81 -9.37 23.88
C LEU A 432 -12.32 -9.15 23.98
N THR A 433 -12.73 -8.08 24.65
CA THR A 433 -14.13 -7.65 24.71
C THR A 433 -14.70 -7.32 23.32
N ASP A 434 -16.00 -7.47 23.10
CA ASP A 434 -16.67 -6.93 21.90
C ASP A 434 -17.13 -5.48 22.10
N ASP A 435 -17.09 -4.98 23.34
CA ASP A 435 -17.37 -3.58 23.67
C ASP A 435 -16.19 -2.69 23.27
N LYS A 436 -16.37 -1.92 22.20
CA LYS A 436 -15.38 -0.97 21.68
C LYS A 436 -14.92 0.01 22.75
N ASP A 437 -15.82 0.64 23.49
CA ASP A 437 -15.45 1.70 24.45
C ASP A 437 -14.61 1.13 25.59
N LYS A 438 -14.95 -0.09 26.03
CA LYS A 438 -14.15 -0.82 27.01
C LYS A 438 -12.76 -1.16 26.47
N PHE A 439 -12.65 -1.69 25.25
CA PHE A 439 -11.36 -1.98 24.62
C PHE A 439 -10.49 -0.72 24.47
N MET A 440 -11.09 0.38 24.00
CA MET A 440 -10.43 1.67 23.83
C MET A 440 -9.87 2.20 25.15
N SER A 441 -10.69 2.21 26.21
CA SER A 441 -10.27 2.68 27.53
C SER A 441 -9.12 1.83 28.09
N ASP A 442 -9.22 0.51 28.00
CA ASP A 442 -8.20 -0.40 28.55
C ASP A 442 -6.87 -0.25 27.81
N CYS A 443 -6.90 -0.12 26.48
CA CYS A 443 -5.71 0.12 25.68
C CYS A 443 -5.10 1.50 25.95
N LEU A 444 -5.92 2.55 26.07
CA LEU A 444 -5.45 3.90 26.37
C LEU A 444 -4.68 3.92 27.70
N ASP A 445 -5.27 3.37 28.77
CA ASP A 445 -4.64 3.32 30.09
C ASP A 445 -3.33 2.50 30.07
N LYS A 446 -3.35 1.35 29.40
CA LYS A 446 -2.19 0.47 29.27
C LYS A 446 -1.05 1.14 28.50
N TYR A 447 -1.28 1.56 27.26
CA TYR A 447 -0.20 2.01 26.39
C TYR A 447 0.30 3.41 26.73
N LYS A 448 -0.52 4.28 27.35
CA LYS A 448 -0.03 5.53 27.95
C LYS A 448 0.98 5.27 29.07
N THR A 449 0.82 4.15 29.78
CA THR A 449 1.74 3.73 30.84
C THR A 449 3.00 3.07 30.28
N GLU A 450 2.82 2.14 29.35
CA GLU A 450 3.87 1.25 28.84
C GLU A 450 4.72 1.86 27.71
N VAL A 451 4.13 2.71 26.88
CA VAL A 451 4.77 3.32 25.70
C VAL A 451 4.97 4.81 25.96
N LYS A 452 6.15 5.18 26.46
CA LYS A 452 6.44 6.58 26.86
C LYS A 452 6.34 7.61 25.73
N VAL A 453 6.49 7.15 24.50
CA VAL A 453 6.40 7.99 23.30
C VAL A 453 4.98 8.06 22.72
N PHE A 454 4.02 7.32 23.27
CA PHE A 454 2.62 7.39 22.85
C PHE A 454 1.94 8.63 23.44
N LEU A 455 1.48 9.50 22.55
CA LEU A 455 0.80 10.75 22.86
C LEU A 455 -0.67 10.66 22.41
N PRO A 456 -1.63 10.44 23.33
CA PRO A 456 -3.05 10.30 22.98
C PRO A 456 -3.63 11.47 22.17
N GLU A 457 -3.11 12.68 22.36
CA GLU A 457 -3.53 13.88 21.65
C GLU A 457 -3.31 13.79 20.12
N ASN A 458 -2.40 12.93 19.64
CA ASN A 458 -2.23 12.66 18.22
C ASN A 458 -3.50 12.08 17.58
N TYR A 459 -4.34 11.42 18.37
CA TYR A 459 -5.57 10.76 17.93
C TYR A 459 -6.83 11.47 18.44
N GLY A 460 -6.68 12.61 19.13
CA GLY A 460 -7.80 13.33 19.74
C GLY A 460 -8.39 12.62 20.97
N LEU A 461 -7.55 11.87 21.70
CA LEU A 461 -7.90 11.12 22.91
C LEU A 461 -7.41 11.79 24.19
#